data_AF-A0A3T0VZ04-F1
#
_entry.id   AF-A0A3T0VZ04-F1
#
_cell.length_a   1.000
_cell.length_b   1.000
_cell.length_c   1.000
_cell.angle_alpha   90.00
_cell.angle_beta   90.00
_cell.angle_gamma   90.00
#
_symmetry.space_group_name_H-M   'P 1'
#
loop_
_entity.id
_entity.type
_entity.pdbx_description
1 polymer ?
#
loop_
_entity_poly.entity_id
_entity_poly.type
_entity_poly.pdbx_seq_one_letter_code
_entity_poly.pdbx_strand_id
1 'polypeptide(L)'
;MNKMRMVFPLLACLLAAIAFKSMAMSLSELHNIKKGKFFLTGNGLVEPVAYLVLNKHEVGQYEGNIASPIEWRKTANGLQIRLLSPEMLGEYTEQGVVFRAEVYQWSIRPSENSQGVEYVQHTRIVRTDTMDAVDTAEQSFDGTLLPEREMGEWEIDLTQGTWSLPDVDYVFYDAFNMSAFGAVEARFFENGRGQMVHYDKRVSRFKWRVKRNRLMLKYWQDGQKRKLTFRIVDTLADSGLRIVMHVKNQADTAPLVRTGLMLKDQGTKFSYENAVGTWLNDSVRYDYYDDHVYIPNVAFPAATWAFNQAGEIERQKIVHPELGPVPVCPDDTCYVSCTFTLNLLARDEEAMYVSIQTDSELVDGGPHFFMGKAVAKFQVKPHQSVSAFDYSWLGLTTITFKSNNDSTPYFFAMMPSATGSWDYMYSKGAPENVQGQFSVVDGKLHLETSQGIQILEIVHSTRDSLEVCRYDQNGTCEEGDNLILAFHNGTHLLD
;
A
#
# COMPACT_ATOMS: atom_id res chain seq x y z
N MET A 1 30.22 -60.76 -21.24
CA MET A 1 31.00 -59.85 -22.12
C MET A 1 30.32 -58.48 -22.12
N ASN A 2 31.10 -57.43 -21.82
CA ASN A 2 30.90 -55.97 -21.98
C ASN A 2 29.60 -55.34 -21.43
N LYS A 3 29.59 -54.60 -20.31
CA LYS A 3 30.18 -53.27 -19.99
C LYS A 3 29.75 -52.11 -20.92
N MET A 4 28.89 -51.22 -20.41
CA MET A 4 29.09 -49.76 -20.21
C MET A 4 27.79 -49.20 -19.55
N ARG A 5 27.79 -48.65 -18.32
CA ARG A 5 28.24 -47.30 -17.88
C ARG A 5 27.59 -46.20 -18.75
N MET A 6 27.00 -45.12 -18.26
CA MET A 6 26.99 -44.43 -16.96
C MET A 6 26.09 -43.17 -17.15
N VAL A 7 25.39 -42.70 -16.09
CA VAL A 7 25.29 -41.26 -15.71
C VAL A 7 24.35 -40.37 -16.57
N PHE A 8 23.46 -39.47 -16.12
CA PHE A 8 23.22 -38.71 -14.89
C PHE A 8 21.68 -38.45 -14.75
N PRO A 9 21.10 -38.38 -13.54
CA PRO A 9 19.81 -37.74 -13.23
C PRO A 9 19.90 -36.20 -13.35
N LEU A 10 18.78 -35.47 -13.20
CA LEU A 10 18.62 -33.99 -13.28
C LEU A 10 18.38 -33.41 -14.67
N LEU A 11 17.19 -33.62 -15.23
CA LEU A 11 16.63 -32.74 -16.27
C LEU A 11 15.10 -32.86 -16.32
N ALA A 12 14.43 -32.56 -15.19
CA ALA A 12 12.96 -32.50 -15.15
C ALA A 12 12.38 -31.46 -14.16
N CYS A 13 13.21 -30.68 -13.46
CA CYS A 13 12.77 -29.58 -12.58
C CYS A 13 13.22 -28.21 -13.10
N LEU A 14 13.19 -28.01 -14.41
CA LEU A 14 13.63 -26.76 -15.04
C LEU A 14 12.61 -26.29 -16.09
N LEU A 15 11.34 -26.25 -15.69
CA LEU A 15 10.27 -25.60 -16.42
C LEU A 15 9.40 -24.84 -15.40
N ALA A 16 9.20 -23.55 -15.67
CA ALA A 16 8.40 -22.58 -14.92
C ALA A 16 9.02 -21.92 -13.67
N ALA A 17 10.30 -21.57 -13.70
CA ALA A 17 10.73 -20.32 -13.06
C ALA A 17 10.71 -19.22 -14.13
N ILE A 18 9.53 -18.66 -14.41
CA ILE A 18 9.43 -17.40 -15.16
C ILE A 18 9.84 -16.31 -14.18
N ALA A 19 11.14 -16.22 -13.90
CA ALA A 19 11.70 -14.99 -13.37
C ALA A 19 11.59 -13.97 -14.49
N PHE A 20 10.65 -13.03 -14.37
CA PHE A 20 10.75 -11.80 -15.13
C PHE A 20 12.14 -11.25 -14.85
N LYS A 21 12.99 -11.20 -15.88
CA LYS A 21 14.21 -10.41 -15.75
C LYS A 21 13.71 -8.98 -15.56
N SER A 22 13.72 -8.51 -14.32
CA SER A 22 13.73 -7.09 -13.99
C SER A 22 14.93 -6.50 -14.73
N MET A 23 14.72 -6.10 -15.98
CA MET A 23 15.77 -5.48 -16.76
C MET A 23 15.95 -4.09 -16.17
N ALA A 24 17.05 -3.91 -15.45
CA ALA A 24 17.51 -2.58 -15.09
C ALA A 24 17.55 -1.74 -16.37
N MET A 25 16.79 -0.64 -16.40
CA MET A 25 16.73 0.18 -17.61
C MET A 25 17.82 1.22 -17.55
N SER A 26 18.84 1.06 -18.40
CA SER A 26 19.93 2.00 -18.55
C SER A 26 19.49 3.29 -19.26
N LEU A 27 20.26 4.37 -19.07
CA LEU A 27 20.06 5.63 -19.79
C LEU A 27 20.09 5.42 -21.31
N SER A 28 20.97 4.54 -21.79
CA SER A 28 21.05 4.18 -23.20
C SER A 28 19.74 3.56 -23.72
N GLU A 29 19.13 2.66 -22.95
CA GLU A 29 17.86 2.02 -23.32
C GLU A 29 16.71 3.03 -23.36
N LEU A 30 16.62 3.93 -22.37
CA LEU A 30 15.68 5.05 -22.40
C LEU A 30 15.88 5.93 -23.64
N HIS A 31 17.14 6.26 -23.96
CA HIS A 31 17.48 7.03 -25.17
C HIS A 31 17.27 6.25 -26.47
N ASN A 32 17.12 4.93 -26.44
CA ASN A 32 16.79 4.13 -27.62
C ASN A 32 15.28 4.08 -27.90
N ILE A 33 14.43 4.50 -26.95
CA ILE A 33 12.97 4.59 -27.17
C ILE A 33 12.67 5.63 -28.25
N LYS A 34 11.99 5.20 -29.32
CA LYS A 34 11.55 6.09 -30.44
C LYS A 34 10.04 6.23 -30.54
N LYS A 35 9.34 5.15 -30.21
CA LYS A 35 7.87 5.04 -30.16
C LYS A 35 7.54 3.69 -29.54
N GLY A 36 6.35 3.55 -28.99
CA GLY A 36 5.92 2.30 -28.41
C GLY A 36 4.73 2.47 -27.49
N LYS A 37 4.38 1.39 -26.82
CA LYS A 37 3.33 1.34 -25.81
C LYS A 37 3.95 0.76 -24.57
N PHE A 38 3.82 1.45 -23.45
CA PHE A 38 4.51 1.13 -22.22
C PHE A 38 3.56 1.22 -21.05
N PHE A 39 3.79 0.39 -20.04
CA PHE A 39 3.23 0.60 -18.71
C PHE A 39 4.35 1.11 -17.81
N LEU A 40 4.10 2.23 -17.13
CA LEU A 40 4.92 2.67 -16.02
C LEU A 40 4.25 2.14 -14.75
N THR A 41 4.90 1.23 -14.04
CA THR A 41 4.36 0.58 -12.84
C THR A 41 5.31 0.80 -11.69
N GLY A 42 4.79 1.25 -10.55
CA GLY A 42 5.52 1.23 -9.30
C GLY A 42 5.87 -0.18 -8.82
N ASN A 43 6.80 -0.26 -7.87
CA ASN A 43 7.12 -1.46 -7.12
C ASN A 43 6.05 -1.78 -6.07
N GLY A 44 5.46 -0.76 -5.46
CA GLY A 44 4.37 -0.87 -4.48
C GLY A 44 2.98 -1.00 -5.11
N LEU A 45 1.99 -1.43 -4.30
CA LEU A 45 0.59 -1.53 -4.73
C LEU A 45 -0.15 -0.18 -4.73
N VAL A 46 0.35 0.79 -3.98
CA VAL A 46 -0.24 2.14 -3.83
C VAL A 46 0.42 3.18 -4.72
N GLU A 47 1.48 2.80 -5.44
CA GLU A 47 2.24 3.71 -6.28
C GLU A 47 1.51 3.99 -7.61
N PRO A 48 1.67 5.19 -8.20
CA PRO A 48 0.98 5.54 -9.43
C PRO A 48 1.32 4.59 -10.58
N VAL A 49 0.31 4.26 -11.39
CA VAL A 49 0.45 3.46 -12.60
C VAL A 49 -0.05 4.23 -13.80
N ALA A 50 0.67 4.14 -14.92
CA ALA A 50 0.31 4.82 -16.15
C ALA A 50 0.51 3.93 -17.37
N TYR A 51 -0.34 4.13 -18.38
CA TYR A 51 -0.15 3.57 -19.70
C TYR A 51 0.22 4.68 -20.69
N LEU A 52 1.36 4.51 -21.35
CA LEU A 52 1.98 5.50 -22.21
C LEU A 52 2.01 5.00 -23.64
N VAL A 53 1.48 5.79 -24.57
CA VAL A 53 1.60 5.57 -26.01
C VAL A 53 2.50 6.65 -26.58
N LEU A 54 3.76 6.31 -26.84
CA LEU A 54 4.74 7.23 -27.42
C LEU A 54 4.70 7.10 -28.94
N ASN A 55 4.36 8.19 -29.65
CA ASN A 55 4.33 8.25 -31.12
C ASN A 55 5.52 9.03 -31.68
N LYS A 56 5.68 9.03 -33.00
CA LYS A 56 6.69 9.86 -33.69
C LYS A 56 6.42 11.34 -33.45
N HIS A 57 7.47 12.17 -33.61
CA HIS A 57 7.41 13.62 -33.42
C HIS A 57 7.03 14.04 -32.00
N GLU A 58 7.49 13.28 -31.00
CA GLU A 58 7.42 13.74 -29.59
C GLU A 58 6.00 13.98 -29.08
N VAL A 59 5.00 13.30 -29.67
CA VAL A 59 3.60 13.31 -29.22
C VAL A 59 3.15 11.92 -28.80
N GLY A 60 2.06 11.84 -28.04
CA GLY A 60 1.57 10.56 -27.54
C GLY A 60 0.20 10.61 -26.89
N GLN A 61 -0.11 9.57 -26.12
CA GLN A 61 -1.24 9.52 -25.19
C GLN A 61 -0.77 8.97 -23.84
N TYR A 62 -1.36 9.50 -22.78
CA TYR A 62 -1.26 9.02 -21.41
C TYR A 62 -2.64 8.54 -20.98
N GLU A 63 -2.68 7.43 -20.25
CA GLU A 63 -3.85 6.96 -19.53
C GLU A 63 -3.44 6.59 -18.11
N GLY A 64 -3.99 7.28 -17.12
CA GLY A 64 -3.82 7.03 -15.69
C GLY A 64 -5.18 7.09 -15.02
N ASN A 65 -5.43 8.13 -14.23
CA ASN A 65 -6.79 8.43 -13.77
C ASN A 65 -7.65 8.98 -14.91
N ILE A 66 -7.05 9.78 -15.78
CA ILE A 66 -7.66 10.33 -16.99
C ILE A 66 -6.91 9.87 -18.25
N ALA A 67 -7.52 10.14 -19.41
CA ALA A 67 -6.79 10.13 -20.68
C ALA A 67 -6.32 11.55 -21.01
N SER A 68 -5.03 11.71 -21.34
CA SER A 68 -4.47 12.99 -21.78
C SER A 68 -3.61 12.79 -23.03
N PRO A 69 -3.72 13.67 -24.04
CA PRO A 69 -2.66 13.84 -25.01
C PRO A 69 -1.36 14.24 -24.30
N ILE A 70 -0.22 13.79 -24.83
CA ILE A 70 1.09 14.13 -24.25
C ILE A 70 2.05 14.65 -25.30
N GLU A 71 2.98 15.46 -24.85
CA GLU A 71 4.26 15.70 -25.51
C GLU A 71 5.35 14.96 -24.73
N TRP A 72 6.29 14.32 -25.41
CA TRP A 72 7.37 13.58 -24.76
C TRP A 72 8.70 13.82 -25.45
N ARG A 73 9.78 13.95 -24.69
CA ARG A 73 11.11 14.17 -25.24
C ARG A 73 12.17 13.45 -24.43
N LYS A 74 13.33 13.26 -25.06
CA LYS A 74 14.53 12.79 -24.35
C LYS A 74 15.23 13.97 -23.70
N THR A 75 15.68 13.77 -22.48
CA THR A 75 16.52 14.70 -21.74
C THR A 75 17.88 14.05 -21.47
N ALA A 76 18.83 14.83 -20.96
CA ALA A 76 20.13 14.29 -20.54
C ALA A 76 19.99 13.15 -19.51
N ASN A 77 18.92 13.18 -18.69
CA ASN A 77 18.72 12.28 -17.57
C ASN A 77 17.67 11.19 -17.86
N GLY A 78 17.00 11.20 -19.01
CA GLY A 78 16.01 10.16 -19.37
C GLY A 78 14.90 10.64 -20.30
N LEU A 79 13.65 10.38 -19.93
CA LEU A 79 12.45 10.82 -20.66
C LEU A 79 11.65 11.83 -19.84
N GLN A 80 11.07 12.81 -20.53
CA GLN A 80 10.13 13.76 -19.95
C GLN A 80 8.81 13.66 -20.71
N ILE A 81 7.70 13.61 -19.99
CA ILE A 81 6.35 13.45 -20.52
C ILE A 81 5.49 14.59 -19.95
N ARG A 82 5.07 15.52 -20.81
CA ARG A 82 4.16 16.61 -20.45
C ARG A 82 2.72 16.22 -20.79
N LEU A 83 1.83 16.34 -19.82
CA LEU A 83 0.39 16.17 -20.00
C LEU A 83 -0.17 17.47 -20.62
N LEU A 84 -0.86 17.37 -21.76
CA LEU A 84 -1.55 18.51 -22.37
C LEU A 84 -2.90 18.79 -21.69
N SER A 85 -3.45 17.80 -21.02
CA SER A 85 -4.58 17.92 -20.11
C SER A 85 -4.13 17.38 -18.75
N PRO A 86 -3.77 18.27 -17.80
CA PRO A 86 -3.30 17.86 -16.49
C PRO A 86 -4.28 16.93 -15.79
N GLU A 87 -3.75 15.99 -15.01
CA GLU A 87 -4.55 15.09 -14.19
C GLU A 87 -4.87 15.78 -12.86
N MET A 88 -6.15 16.00 -12.58
CA MET A 88 -6.59 16.62 -11.34
C MET A 88 -6.40 15.65 -10.17
N LEU A 89 -5.73 16.12 -9.12
CA LEU A 89 -5.60 15.42 -7.85
C LEU A 89 -6.68 15.85 -6.86
N GLY A 90 -7.03 17.13 -6.86
CA GLY A 90 -8.07 17.69 -6.01
C GLY A 90 -8.34 19.16 -6.29
N GLU A 91 -9.43 19.65 -5.69
CA GLU A 91 -9.84 21.05 -5.74
C GLU A 91 -10.19 21.51 -4.31
N TYR A 92 -9.77 22.71 -3.94
CA TYR A 92 -10.11 23.31 -2.65
C TYR A 92 -10.35 24.81 -2.80
N THR A 93 -11.05 25.40 -1.83
CA THR A 93 -11.33 26.84 -1.79
C THR A 93 -10.65 27.47 -0.60
N GLU A 94 -9.87 28.52 -0.86
CA GLU A 94 -9.23 29.32 0.18
C GLU A 94 -9.59 30.80 -0.05
N GLN A 95 -10.15 31.45 0.99
CA GLN A 95 -10.57 32.86 0.94
C GLN A 95 -11.50 33.19 -0.24
N GLY A 96 -12.34 32.24 -0.66
CA GLY A 96 -13.27 32.40 -1.78
C GLY A 96 -12.65 32.22 -3.17
N VAL A 97 -11.36 31.86 -3.25
CA VAL A 97 -10.67 31.53 -4.49
C VAL A 97 -10.54 30.02 -4.59
N VAL A 98 -10.83 29.46 -5.77
CA VAL A 98 -10.71 28.03 -6.04
C VAL A 98 -9.31 27.71 -6.55
N PHE A 99 -8.71 26.67 -6.00
CA PHE A 99 -7.39 26.15 -6.33
C PHE A 99 -7.51 24.69 -6.77
N ARG A 100 -6.71 24.29 -7.75
CA ARG A 100 -6.62 22.91 -8.23
C ARG A 100 -5.20 22.39 -8.08
N ALA A 101 -5.06 21.25 -7.43
CA ALA A 101 -3.83 20.48 -7.44
C ALA A 101 -3.87 19.53 -8.66
N GLU A 102 -2.85 19.56 -9.50
CA GLU A 102 -2.81 18.76 -10.72
C GLU A 102 -1.41 18.24 -11.05
N VAL A 103 -1.36 17.04 -11.61
CA VAL A 103 -0.16 16.47 -12.23
C VAL A 103 -0.09 17.00 -13.64
N TYR A 104 1.02 17.63 -14.01
CA TYR A 104 1.19 18.19 -15.37
C TYR A 104 2.34 17.53 -16.12
N GLN A 105 3.21 16.79 -15.44
CA GLN A 105 4.39 16.19 -16.06
C GLN A 105 4.90 14.97 -15.28
N TRP A 106 5.54 14.07 -16.01
CA TRP A 106 6.32 12.95 -15.49
C TRP A 106 7.74 13.00 -16.03
N SER A 107 8.72 12.69 -15.19
CA SER A 107 10.09 12.43 -15.61
C SER A 107 10.43 10.97 -15.33
N ILE A 108 11.11 10.28 -16.23
CA ILE A 108 11.52 8.87 -16.07
C ILE A 108 13.01 8.80 -16.30
N ARG A 109 13.75 8.32 -15.30
CA ARG A 109 15.22 8.18 -15.33
C ARG A 109 15.63 6.80 -14.84
N PRO A 110 16.84 6.31 -15.16
CA PRO A 110 17.36 5.08 -14.55
C PRO A 110 17.37 5.23 -13.03
N SER A 111 16.95 4.20 -12.29
CA SER A 111 17.09 4.22 -10.83
C SER A 111 18.55 3.97 -10.44
N GLU A 112 19.05 4.72 -9.47
CA GLU A 112 20.39 4.49 -8.87
C GLU A 112 20.36 3.38 -7.82
N ASN A 113 19.20 3.16 -7.19
CA ASN A 113 19.03 2.31 -6.01
C ASN A 113 18.26 1.01 -6.29
N SER A 114 17.59 0.89 -7.44
CA SER A 114 16.77 -0.27 -7.78
C SER A 114 17.00 -0.76 -9.22
N GLN A 115 16.63 -2.02 -9.50
CA GLN A 115 16.59 -2.52 -10.86
C GLN A 115 15.34 -1.96 -11.57
N GLY A 116 15.50 -0.93 -12.40
CA GLY A 116 14.40 -0.38 -13.18
C GLY A 116 14.56 1.10 -13.47
N VAL A 117 13.52 1.87 -13.17
CA VAL A 117 13.49 3.33 -13.30
C VAL A 117 13.07 3.98 -12.00
N GLU A 118 13.56 5.18 -11.80
CA GLU A 118 12.89 6.15 -10.96
C GLU A 118 12.00 7.02 -11.85
N TYR A 119 10.78 7.26 -11.41
CA TYR A 119 9.90 8.20 -12.06
C TYR A 119 9.42 9.28 -11.09
N VAL A 120 9.46 10.51 -11.56
CA VAL A 120 9.12 11.70 -10.79
C VAL A 120 7.81 12.25 -11.31
N GLN A 121 6.83 12.36 -10.43
CA GLN A 121 5.57 13.04 -10.66
C GLN A 121 5.75 14.53 -10.37
N HIS A 122 5.40 15.38 -11.33
CA HIS A 122 5.48 16.84 -11.20
C HIS A 122 4.07 17.38 -11.02
N THR A 123 3.81 17.95 -9.85
CA THR A 123 2.53 18.52 -9.45
C THR A 123 2.61 20.03 -9.34
N ARG A 124 1.48 20.70 -9.57
CA ARG A 124 1.33 22.13 -9.35
C ARG A 124 -0.02 22.46 -8.75
N ILE A 125 -0.08 23.56 -8.01
CA ILE A 125 -1.32 24.17 -7.55
C ILE A 125 -1.62 25.36 -8.45
N VAL A 126 -2.80 25.36 -9.06
CA VAL A 126 -3.25 26.40 -9.99
C VAL A 126 -4.42 27.15 -9.41
N ARG A 127 -4.35 28.49 -9.43
CA ARG A 127 -5.46 29.37 -9.12
C ARG A 127 -6.43 29.39 -10.31
N THR A 128 -7.68 28.98 -10.15
CA THR A 128 -8.54 28.68 -11.33
C THR A 128 -9.03 29.89 -12.11
N ASP A 129 -9.04 31.07 -11.50
CA ASP A 129 -9.50 32.32 -12.12
C ASP A 129 -8.41 32.98 -12.98
N THR A 130 -7.13 32.88 -12.60
CA THR A 130 -6.00 33.41 -13.38
C THR A 130 -5.26 32.36 -14.18
N MET A 131 -5.42 31.08 -13.82
CA MET A 131 -4.64 29.94 -14.33
C MET A 131 -3.14 30.02 -14.01
N ASP A 132 -2.76 30.82 -13.00
CA ASP A 132 -1.39 30.91 -12.53
C ASP A 132 -1.04 29.73 -11.62
N ALA A 133 0.14 29.14 -11.83
CA ALA A 133 0.71 28.19 -10.88
C ALA A 133 1.26 28.96 -9.68
N VAL A 134 0.72 28.68 -8.50
CA VAL A 134 1.12 29.32 -7.24
C VAL A 134 2.12 28.49 -6.45
N ASP A 135 2.17 27.18 -6.72
CA ASP A 135 3.10 26.25 -6.08
C ASP A 135 3.39 25.04 -6.99
N THR A 136 4.53 24.40 -6.77
CA THR A 136 4.96 23.18 -7.49
C THR A 136 5.68 22.23 -6.55
N ALA A 137 5.38 20.94 -6.67
CA ALA A 137 6.05 19.88 -5.90
C ALA A 137 6.41 18.70 -6.80
N GLU A 138 7.44 17.96 -6.40
CA GLU A 138 7.91 16.75 -7.07
C GLU A 138 7.83 15.57 -6.11
N GLN A 139 7.40 14.41 -6.61
CA GLN A 139 7.39 13.16 -5.85
C GLN A 139 8.05 12.06 -6.67
N SER A 140 9.08 11.43 -6.10
CA SER A 140 9.81 10.32 -6.71
C SER A 140 9.26 8.97 -6.30
N PHE A 141 9.27 8.03 -7.25
CA PHE A 141 8.87 6.64 -7.05
C PHE A 141 9.84 5.71 -7.77
N ASP A 142 10.13 4.55 -7.17
CA ASP A 142 10.84 3.47 -7.84
C ASP A 142 9.87 2.57 -8.60
N GLY A 143 10.24 2.13 -9.79
CA GLY A 143 9.39 1.24 -10.57
C GLY A 143 10.02 0.71 -11.84
N THR A 144 9.17 0.35 -12.79
CA THR A 144 9.59 -0.24 -14.06
C THR A 144 8.80 0.36 -15.23
N LEU A 145 9.49 0.65 -16.33
CA LEU A 145 8.87 0.99 -17.61
C LEU A 145 8.83 -0.27 -18.49
N LEU A 146 7.66 -0.89 -18.61
CA LEU A 146 7.46 -2.16 -19.27
C LEU A 146 6.90 -1.97 -20.69
N PRO A 147 7.64 -2.35 -21.76
CA PRO A 147 7.09 -2.37 -23.11
C PRO A 147 5.92 -3.37 -23.21
N GLU A 148 4.76 -2.94 -23.71
CA GLU A 148 3.53 -3.77 -23.78
C GLU A 148 3.77 -5.11 -24.49
N ARG A 149 4.73 -5.15 -25.44
CA ARG A 149 5.04 -6.35 -26.24
C ARG A 149 5.95 -7.35 -25.52
N GLU A 150 6.63 -6.92 -24.48
CA GLU A 150 7.61 -7.72 -23.73
C GLU A 150 7.04 -8.25 -22.41
N MET A 151 5.83 -7.83 -22.03
CA MET A 151 5.13 -8.36 -20.86
C MET A 151 4.75 -9.83 -21.06
N GLY A 152 4.77 -10.60 -19.97
CA GLY A 152 4.69 -12.07 -19.97
C GLY A 152 3.37 -12.65 -20.48
N GLU A 153 3.44 -13.84 -21.06
CA GLU A 153 2.27 -14.55 -21.57
C GLU A 153 1.41 -15.12 -20.43
N TRP A 154 0.10 -15.25 -20.67
CA TRP A 154 -0.80 -15.90 -19.71
C TRP A 154 -0.72 -17.41 -19.89
N GLU A 155 0.04 -18.06 -19.03
CA GLU A 155 0.18 -19.52 -19.00
C GLU A 155 -0.63 -20.18 -17.88
N ILE A 156 -1.23 -19.39 -16.99
CA ILE A 156 -2.01 -19.86 -15.85
C ILE A 156 -3.40 -20.34 -16.27
N ASP A 157 -3.76 -21.54 -15.81
CA ASP A 157 -5.13 -22.04 -15.93
C ASP A 157 -6.05 -21.40 -14.88
N LEU A 158 -6.83 -20.43 -15.34
CA LEU A 158 -7.80 -19.69 -14.52
C LEU A 158 -9.04 -20.51 -14.16
N THR A 159 -9.31 -21.63 -14.83
CA THR A 159 -10.54 -22.41 -14.63
C THR A 159 -10.55 -23.24 -13.34
N GLN A 160 -9.40 -23.39 -12.72
CA GLN A 160 -9.24 -24.10 -11.45
C GLN A 160 -9.41 -23.14 -10.27
N GLY A 161 -10.53 -23.27 -9.55
CA GLY A 161 -10.78 -22.58 -8.29
C GLY A 161 -11.47 -21.21 -8.40
N THR A 162 -11.28 -20.39 -7.38
CA THR A 162 -11.78 -19.02 -7.27
C THR A 162 -10.59 -18.07 -7.24
N TRP A 163 -10.73 -16.90 -7.85
CA TRP A 163 -9.69 -15.89 -7.97
C TRP A 163 -10.15 -14.58 -7.36
N SER A 164 -9.30 -13.91 -6.61
CA SER A 164 -9.49 -12.51 -6.25
C SER A 164 -8.97 -11.63 -7.39
N LEU A 165 -9.81 -10.76 -7.95
CA LEU A 165 -9.45 -9.77 -8.97
C LEU A 165 -9.43 -8.38 -8.32
N PRO A 166 -8.30 -7.64 -8.35
CA PRO A 166 -8.18 -6.37 -7.65
C PRO A 166 -8.94 -5.23 -8.34
N ASP A 167 -9.43 -4.28 -7.54
CA ASP A 167 -10.02 -2.99 -7.95
C ASP A 167 -11.10 -3.05 -9.04
N VAL A 168 -11.91 -4.12 -9.07
CA VAL A 168 -13.01 -4.25 -10.03
C VAL A 168 -14.24 -3.47 -9.57
N ASP A 169 -14.53 -3.47 -8.27
CA ASP A 169 -15.69 -2.78 -7.69
C ASP A 169 -15.40 -1.33 -7.44
N TYR A 170 -15.92 -0.48 -8.31
CA TYR A 170 -15.90 0.97 -8.11
C TYR A 170 -17.18 1.44 -7.44
N VAL A 171 -17.05 2.10 -6.30
CA VAL A 171 -18.14 2.79 -5.62
C VAL A 171 -17.75 4.26 -5.51
N PHE A 172 -18.66 5.16 -5.91
CA PHE A 172 -18.49 6.59 -5.75
C PHE A 172 -19.56 7.14 -4.81
N TYR A 173 -19.12 7.86 -3.78
CA TYR A 173 -19.95 8.49 -2.77
C TYR A 173 -20.05 9.98 -3.09
N ASP A 174 -21.01 10.35 -3.96
CA ASP A 174 -21.22 11.71 -4.46
C ASP A 174 -21.21 12.77 -3.35
N ALA A 175 -21.92 12.50 -2.24
CA ALA A 175 -22.09 13.43 -1.12
C ALA A 175 -20.76 13.81 -0.43
N PHE A 176 -19.73 12.98 -0.56
CA PHE A 176 -18.43 13.16 0.05
C PHE A 176 -17.31 13.34 -0.98
N ASN A 177 -17.64 13.34 -2.28
CA ASN A 177 -16.69 13.33 -3.38
C ASN A 177 -15.57 12.28 -3.20
N MET A 178 -15.95 11.09 -2.72
CA MET A 178 -15.01 10.03 -2.35
C MET A 178 -15.28 8.79 -3.19
N SER A 179 -14.22 8.07 -3.55
CA SER A 179 -14.35 6.77 -4.22
C SER A 179 -13.69 5.65 -3.45
N ALA A 180 -14.27 4.46 -3.56
CA ALA A 180 -13.72 3.22 -3.03
C ALA A 180 -13.55 2.19 -4.15
N PHE A 181 -12.49 1.39 -4.04
CA PHE A 181 -12.23 0.26 -4.91
C PHE A 181 -12.22 -1.05 -4.13
N GLY A 182 -12.83 -2.08 -4.69
CA GLY A 182 -12.88 -3.41 -4.11
C GLY A 182 -12.43 -4.49 -5.07
N ALA A 183 -11.69 -5.45 -4.55
CA ALA A 183 -11.44 -6.72 -5.20
C ALA A 183 -12.74 -7.54 -5.24
N VAL A 184 -12.89 -8.35 -6.29
CA VAL A 184 -14.03 -9.26 -6.47
C VAL A 184 -13.58 -10.70 -6.52
N GLU A 185 -14.43 -11.60 -6.05
CA GLU A 185 -14.22 -13.04 -6.22
C GLU A 185 -14.73 -13.49 -7.58
N ALA A 186 -13.88 -14.10 -8.39
CA ALA A 186 -14.18 -14.51 -9.74
C ALA A 186 -13.96 -16.02 -9.95
N ARG A 187 -14.87 -16.65 -10.68
CA ARG A 187 -14.74 -18.03 -11.15
C ARG A 187 -14.79 -18.05 -12.67
N PHE A 188 -13.81 -18.70 -13.28
CA PHE A 188 -13.69 -18.84 -14.72
C PHE A 188 -14.12 -20.25 -15.14
N PHE A 189 -14.89 -20.35 -16.22
CA PHE A 189 -15.35 -21.62 -16.79
C PHE A 189 -14.69 -21.85 -18.16
N GLU A 190 -14.37 -23.10 -18.48
CA GLU A 190 -13.71 -23.51 -19.72
C GLU A 190 -14.40 -23.03 -21.00
N ASN A 191 -15.72 -22.83 -20.95
CA ASN A 191 -16.52 -22.34 -22.09
C ASN A 191 -16.34 -20.83 -22.39
N GLY A 192 -15.34 -20.17 -21.77
CA GLY A 192 -15.07 -18.74 -21.93
C GLY A 192 -16.09 -17.83 -21.23
N ARG A 193 -16.88 -18.37 -20.30
CA ARG A 193 -17.76 -17.62 -19.39
C ARG A 193 -17.19 -17.64 -17.99
N GLY A 194 -17.67 -16.75 -17.14
CA GLY A 194 -17.36 -16.74 -15.72
C GLY A 194 -18.39 -15.95 -14.94
N GLN A 195 -18.20 -15.91 -13.63
CA GLN A 195 -19.01 -15.11 -12.72
C GLN A 195 -18.10 -14.42 -11.71
N MET A 196 -18.45 -13.20 -11.31
CA MET A 196 -17.81 -12.48 -10.23
C MET A 196 -18.84 -12.09 -9.17
N VAL A 197 -18.43 -12.13 -7.90
CA VAL A 197 -19.23 -11.70 -6.75
C VAL A 197 -18.68 -10.36 -6.27
N HIS A 198 -19.56 -9.37 -6.27
CA HIS A 198 -19.29 -8.00 -5.84
C HIS A 198 -19.37 -7.87 -4.32
N TYR A 199 -18.85 -6.79 -3.75
CA TYR A 199 -18.87 -6.53 -2.29
C TYR A 199 -20.29 -6.59 -1.69
N ASP A 200 -21.28 -6.12 -2.45
CA ASP A 200 -22.70 -6.13 -2.08
C ASP A 200 -23.40 -7.49 -2.33
N LYS A 201 -22.61 -8.53 -2.60
CA LYS A 201 -23.05 -9.91 -2.90
C LYS A 201 -23.81 -10.05 -4.21
N ARG A 202 -23.92 -9.00 -5.04
CA ARG A 202 -24.44 -9.16 -6.41
C ARG A 202 -23.50 -10.02 -7.22
N VAL A 203 -24.07 -10.77 -8.17
CA VAL A 203 -23.30 -11.66 -9.05
C VAL A 203 -23.38 -11.16 -10.48
N SER A 204 -22.24 -10.81 -11.06
CA SER A 204 -22.12 -10.46 -12.47
C SER A 204 -21.56 -11.62 -13.29
N ARG A 205 -22.21 -11.92 -14.41
CA ARG A 205 -21.70 -12.88 -15.39
C ARG A 205 -20.81 -12.17 -16.40
N PHE A 206 -19.69 -12.79 -16.74
CA PHE A 206 -18.74 -12.26 -17.70
C PHE A 206 -18.38 -13.25 -18.80
N LYS A 207 -17.90 -12.73 -19.93
CA LYS A 207 -17.20 -13.49 -20.96
C LYS A 207 -15.72 -13.14 -20.87
N TRP A 208 -14.87 -14.15 -20.95
CA TRP A 208 -13.42 -13.96 -20.88
C TRP A 208 -12.69 -14.69 -22.00
N ARG A 209 -11.47 -14.23 -22.28
CA ARG A 209 -10.52 -14.90 -23.14
C ARG A 209 -9.11 -14.43 -22.86
N VAL A 210 -8.16 -15.34 -23.03
CA VAL A 210 -6.73 -15.02 -23.09
C VAL A 210 -6.32 -14.84 -24.55
N LYS A 211 -5.48 -13.84 -24.83
CA LYS A 211 -4.82 -13.67 -26.13
C LYS A 211 -3.41 -13.12 -25.94
N ARG A 212 -2.40 -14.00 -26.05
CA ARG A 212 -0.99 -13.72 -25.70
C ARG A 212 -0.91 -13.27 -24.24
N ASN A 213 -0.19 -12.19 -23.97
CA ASN A 213 -0.05 -11.54 -22.67
C ASN A 213 -1.29 -10.77 -22.16
N ARG A 214 -2.50 -11.02 -22.67
CA ARG A 214 -3.72 -10.33 -22.21
C ARG A 214 -4.85 -11.28 -21.83
N LEU A 215 -5.34 -11.14 -20.60
CA LEU A 215 -6.64 -11.62 -20.17
C LEU A 215 -7.66 -10.51 -20.35
N MET A 216 -8.74 -10.79 -21.07
CA MET A 216 -9.82 -9.82 -21.30
C MET A 216 -11.13 -10.33 -20.70
N LEU A 217 -11.78 -9.50 -19.89
CA LEU A 217 -13.12 -9.75 -19.36
C LEU A 217 -14.10 -8.72 -19.91
N LYS A 218 -15.33 -9.16 -20.18
CA LYS A 218 -16.46 -8.31 -20.58
C LYS A 218 -17.69 -8.70 -19.78
N TYR A 219 -18.28 -7.74 -19.10
CA TYR A 219 -19.46 -7.95 -18.27
C TYR A 219 -20.39 -6.73 -18.31
N TRP A 220 -21.56 -6.87 -17.71
CA TRP A 220 -22.52 -5.79 -17.53
C TRP A 220 -22.67 -5.50 -16.05
N GLN A 221 -22.68 -4.22 -15.70
CA GLN A 221 -22.94 -3.72 -14.36
C GLN A 221 -23.79 -2.47 -14.49
N ASP A 222 -24.90 -2.42 -13.77
CA ASP A 222 -25.84 -1.28 -13.75
C ASP A 222 -26.23 -0.80 -15.17
N GLY A 223 -26.52 -1.76 -16.06
CA GLY A 223 -26.91 -1.48 -17.45
C GLY A 223 -25.78 -0.98 -18.36
N GLN A 224 -24.54 -0.90 -17.87
CA GLN A 224 -23.38 -0.50 -18.67
C GLN A 224 -22.45 -1.67 -18.95
N LYS A 225 -21.94 -1.72 -20.19
CA LYS A 225 -20.99 -2.74 -20.62
C LYS A 225 -19.57 -2.34 -20.25
N ARG A 226 -18.97 -3.07 -19.31
CA ARG A 226 -17.59 -2.90 -18.87
C ARG A 226 -16.64 -3.84 -19.61
N LYS A 227 -15.40 -3.39 -19.82
CA LYS A 227 -14.33 -4.24 -20.34
C LYS A 227 -13.06 -4.05 -19.52
N LEU A 228 -12.56 -5.14 -18.95
CA LEU A 228 -11.28 -5.18 -18.23
C LEU A 228 -10.25 -5.90 -19.08
N THR A 229 -9.02 -5.38 -19.12
CA THR A 229 -7.90 -6.03 -19.78
C THR A 229 -6.73 -6.09 -18.81
N PHE A 230 -6.37 -7.31 -18.39
CA PHE A 230 -5.30 -7.56 -17.46
C PHE A 230 -4.03 -8.00 -18.20
N ARG A 231 -2.87 -7.57 -17.71
CA ARG A 231 -1.55 -8.02 -18.15
C ARG A 231 -0.68 -8.33 -16.95
N ILE A 232 0.14 -9.35 -17.08
CA ILE A 232 1.04 -9.80 -16.02
C ILE A 232 2.23 -8.84 -15.98
N VAL A 233 2.46 -8.30 -14.79
CA VAL A 233 3.65 -7.51 -14.46
C VAL A 233 4.69 -8.41 -13.82
N ASP A 234 4.26 -9.27 -12.88
CA ASP A 234 5.11 -10.22 -12.18
C ASP A 234 4.33 -11.47 -11.75
N THR A 235 5.03 -12.58 -11.50
CA THR A 235 4.44 -13.84 -11.04
C THR A 235 4.80 -14.06 -9.57
N LEU A 236 3.81 -14.40 -8.75
CA LEU A 236 3.95 -14.62 -7.32
C LEU A 236 3.93 -16.13 -7.03
N ALA A 237 5.03 -16.82 -7.32
CA ALA A 237 5.18 -18.27 -7.13
C ALA A 237 3.87 -19.05 -7.43
N ASP A 238 3.36 -19.82 -6.46
CA ASP A 238 2.10 -20.57 -6.55
C ASP A 238 0.87 -19.81 -6.05
N SER A 239 1.04 -18.56 -5.61
CA SER A 239 0.02 -17.75 -4.93
C SER A 239 -0.78 -16.86 -5.89
N GLY A 240 -0.17 -16.38 -6.98
CA GLY A 240 -0.87 -15.60 -8.01
C GLY A 240 0.02 -14.70 -8.86
N LEU A 241 -0.48 -13.51 -9.19
CA LEU A 241 0.11 -12.59 -10.15
C LEU A 241 0.05 -11.14 -9.69
N ARG A 242 1.11 -10.37 -9.91
CA ARG A 242 1.01 -8.91 -9.97
C ARG A 242 0.58 -8.52 -11.38
N ILE A 243 -0.46 -7.71 -11.47
CA ILE A 243 -1.07 -7.36 -12.75
C ILE A 243 -1.27 -5.86 -12.91
N VAL A 244 -1.31 -5.41 -14.15
CA VAL A 244 -1.88 -4.11 -14.52
C VAL A 244 -3.21 -4.34 -15.23
N MET A 245 -4.24 -3.63 -14.77
CA MET A 245 -5.57 -3.63 -15.34
C MET A 245 -5.78 -2.33 -16.12
N HIS A 246 -6.24 -2.46 -17.37
CA HIS A 246 -6.72 -1.35 -18.18
C HIS A 246 -8.24 -1.53 -18.37
N VAL A 247 -9.00 -0.53 -17.93
CA VAL A 247 -10.46 -0.50 -17.96
C VAL A 247 -10.97 0.34 -19.14
N LYS A 248 -12.01 -0.14 -19.83
CA LYS A 248 -12.72 0.64 -20.85
C LYS A 248 -14.19 0.76 -20.51
N ASN A 249 -14.78 1.88 -20.92
CA ASN A 249 -16.17 2.26 -20.67
C ASN A 249 -16.45 2.30 -19.16
N GLN A 250 -15.63 3.00 -18.37
CA GLN A 250 -15.89 3.21 -16.94
C GLN A 250 -16.67 4.51 -16.71
N ALA A 251 -17.17 4.73 -15.49
CA ALA A 251 -17.60 6.04 -15.04
C ALA A 251 -16.46 7.06 -15.19
N ASP A 252 -16.79 8.30 -15.54
CA ASP A 252 -15.81 9.34 -15.88
C ASP A 252 -14.85 9.68 -14.72
N THR A 253 -15.25 9.38 -13.49
CA THR A 253 -14.51 9.65 -12.25
C THR A 253 -13.54 8.54 -11.85
N ALA A 254 -13.51 7.41 -12.55
CA ALA A 254 -12.75 6.24 -12.13
C ALA A 254 -11.48 6.02 -12.98
N PRO A 255 -10.36 5.55 -12.39
CA PRO A 255 -9.10 5.43 -13.12
C PRO A 255 -9.15 4.44 -14.27
N LEU A 256 -8.52 4.78 -15.40
CA LEU A 256 -8.45 3.93 -16.58
C LEU A 256 -7.43 2.79 -16.43
N VAL A 257 -6.38 3.02 -15.64
CA VAL A 257 -5.30 2.06 -15.40
C VAL A 257 -5.12 1.86 -13.90
N ARG A 258 -4.99 0.60 -13.48
CA ARG A 258 -4.80 0.19 -12.07
C ARG A 258 -3.80 -0.94 -11.96
N THR A 259 -3.21 -1.12 -10.80
CA THR A 259 -2.31 -2.24 -10.48
C THR A 259 -2.85 -3.00 -9.28
N GLY A 260 -2.48 -4.27 -9.14
CA GLY A 260 -2.90 -5.06 -7.99
C GLY A 260 -2.43 -6.50 -8.02
N LEU A 261 -2.81 -7.26 -7.00
CA LEU A 261 -2.55 -8.68 -6.90
C LEU A 261 -3.80 -9.46 -7.35
N MET A 262 -3.65 -10.28 -8.38
CA MET A 262 -4.64 -11.27 -8.78
C MET A 262 -4.23 -12.62 -8.19
N LEU A 263 -4.98 -13.09 -7.20
CA LEU A 263 -4.61 -14.27 -6.40
C LEU A 263 -5.60 -15.40 -6.56
N LYS A 264 -5.10 -16.63 -6.54
CA LYS A 264 -5.94 -17.81 -6.46
C LYS A 264 -6.27 -18.08 -5.00
N ASP A 265 -7.55 -18.20 -4.70
CA ASP A 265 -8.00 -18.65 -3.39
C ASP A 265 -7.64 -20.13 -3.21
N GLN A 266 -6.77 -20.40 -2.23
CA GLN A 266 -6.29 -21.74 -1.90
C GLN A 266 -7.28 -22.51 -0.99
N GLY A 267 -8.37 -21.87 -0.54
CA GLY A 267 -9.32 -22.44 0.41
C GLY A 267 -8.76 -22.55 1.84
N THR A 268 -7.70 -21.80 2.13
CA THR A 268 -7.06 -21.76 3.44
C THR A 268 -7.87 -20.86 4.38
N LYS A 269 -7.97 -21.24 5.66
CA LYS A 269 -8.64 -20.45 6.68
C LYS A 269 -7.65 -19.95 7.71
N PHE A 270 -8.00 -18.85 8.38
CA PHE A 270 -7.25 -18.48 9.57
C PHE A 270 -7.45 -19.50 10.70
N SER A 271 -6.40 -19.64 11.49
CA SER A 271 -6.32 -20.42 12.73
C SER A 271 -5.38 -19.67 13.67
N TYR A 272 -5.42 -19.96 14.97
CA TYR A 272 -4.51 -19.29 15.91
C TYR A 272 -3.03 -19.46 15.51
N GLU A 273 -2.65 -20.65 15.04
CA GLU A 273 -1.27 -20.95 14.61
C GLU A 273 -0.79 -20.08 13.44
N ASN A 274 -1.70 -19.61 12.59
CA ASN A 274 -1.33 -18.82 11.41
C ASN A 274 -1.71 -17.34 11.51
N ALA A 275 -2.56 -16.96 12.48
CA ALA A 275 -2.98 -15.59 12.71
C ALA A 275 -2.11 -14.89 13.76
N VAL A 276 -1.74 -15.58 14.84
CA VAL A 276 -0.96 -15.01 15.95
C VAL A 276 0.47 -14.75 15.48
N GLY A 277 0.95 -13.53 15.71
CA GLY A 277 2.29 -13.10 15.33
C GLY A 277 2.34 -11.62 14.99
N THR A 278 3.51 -11.18 14.54
CA THR A 278 3.71 -9.88 13.91
C THR A 278 3.45 -10.01 12.41
N TRP A 279 2.51 -9.24 11.88
CA TRP A 279 2.29 -9.12 10.45
C TRP A 279 2.94 -7.83 9.97
N LEU A 280 3.83 -7.94 8.97
CA LEU A 280 4.54 -6.81 8.38
C LEU A 280 4.08 -6.61 6.94
N ASN A 281 3.61 -5.41 6.63
CA ASN A 281 3.38 -4.96 5.27
C ASN A 281 4.32 -3.78 5.02
N ASP A 282 5.38 -4.03 4.26
CA ASP A 282 6.56 -3.18 4.18
C ASP A 282 7.10 -2.84 5.58
N SER A 283 7.17 -1.55 5.96
CA SER A 283 7.56 -1.13 7.31
C SER A 283 6.41 -1.17 8.32
N VAL A 284 5.15 -1.25 7.87
CA VAL A 284 3.99 -1.17 8.75
C VAL A 284 3.77 -2.48 9.48
N ARG A 285 3.59 -2.38 10.80
CA ARG A 285 3.48 -3.50 11.73
C ARG A 285 2.06 -3.66 12.28
N TYR A 286 1.60 -4.90 12.37
CA TYR A 286 0.31 -5.26 12.97
C TYR A 286 0.49 -6.50 13.87
N ASP A 287 0.19 -6.37 15.15
CA ASP A 287 0.40 -7.46 16.10
C ASP A 287 -0.91 -8.14 16.47
N TYR A 288 -0.95 -9.46 16.31
CA TYR A 288 -2.04 -10.33 16.73
C TYR A 288 -1.56 -11.23 17.87
N TYR A 289 -2.25 -11.13 19.00
CA TYR A 289 -1.98 -11.89 20.22
C TYR A 289 -2.98 -13.04 20.39
N ASP A 290 -2.57 -14.08 21.13
CA ASP A 290 -3.38 -15.29 21.39
C ASP A 290 -4.57 -15.03 22.32
N ASP A 291 -4.48 -14.01 23.17
CA ASP A 291 -5.56 -13.46 24.00
C ASP A 291 -6.59 -12.62 23.22
N HIS A 292 -6.56 -12.67 21.88
CA HIS A 292 -7.51 -11.99 20.98
C HIS A 292 -7.36 -10.48 20.93
N VAL A 293 -6.21 -9.98 21.39
CA VAL A 293 -5.82 -8.58 21.26
C VAL A 293 -5.14 -8.36 19.92
N TYR A 294 -5.45 -7.24 19.30
CA TYR A 294 -4.81 -6.72 18.11
C TYR A 294 -4.28 -5.32 18.40
N ILE A 295 -3.02 -5.06 18.03
CA ILE A 295 -2.40 -3.75 18.19
C ILE A 295 -1.93 -3.25 16.81
N PRO A 296 -2.57 -2.22 16.23
CA PRO A 296 -2.19 -1.68 14.93
C PRO A 296 -0.97 -0.78 15.06
N ASN A 297 0.24 -1.31 14.94
CA ASN A 297 1.46 -0.58 15.33
C ASN A 297 1.49 -0.34 16.86
N VAL A 298 2.67 -0.56 17.45
CA VAL A 298 2.89 -0.70 18.90
C VAL A 298 2.28 0.39 19.80
N ALA A 299 2.03 1.58 19.27
CA ALA A 299 1.58 2.73 20.06
C ALA A 299 0.15 3.20 19.79
N PHE A 300 -0.58 2.56 18.86
CA PHE A 300 -1.97 2.93 18.57
C PHE A 300 -2.97 2.13 19.43
N PRO A 301 -4.21 2.63 19.58
CA PRO A 301 -5.26 1.93 20.31
C PRO A 301 -5.47 0.50 19.81
N ALA A 302 -5.45 -0.42 20.75
CA ALA A 302 -5.72 -1.83 20.54
C ALA A 302 -7.20 -2.05 20.15
N ALA A 303 -7.47 -3.22 19.61
CA ALA A 303 -8.82 -3.72 19.36
C ALA A 303 -8.87 -5.21 19.67
N THR A 304 -10.07 -5.76 19.83
CA THR A 304 -10.27 -7.20 19.91
C THR A 304 -10.55 -7.80 18.53
N TRP A 305 -10.12 -9.03 18.32
CA TRP A 305 -10.39 -9.77 17.08
C TRP A 305 -10.93 -11.18 17.37
N ALA A 306 -11.68 -11.76 16.43
CA ALA A 306 -12.20 -13.12 16.56
C ALA A 306 -12.31 -13.80 15.19
N PHE A 307 -12.42 -15.13 15.18
CA PHE A 307 -12.78 -15.88 13.97
C PHE A 307 -14.29 -15.95 13.79
N ASN A 308 -14.78 -15.60 12.62
CA ASN A 308 -16.18 -15.83 12.26
C ASN A 308 -16.40 -17.28 11.78
N GLN A 309 -17.66 -17.63 11.46
CA GLN A 309 -18.01 -18.99 10.99
C GLN A 309 -17.35 -19.38 9.65
N ALA A 310 -16.94 -18.41 8.84
CA ALA A 310 -16.23 -18.66 7.60
C ALA A 310 -14.74 -19.00 7.84
N GLY A 311 -14.19 -18.70 9.02
CA GLY A 311 -12.76 -18.79 9.31
C GLY A 311 -11.98 -17.54 8.90
N GLU A 312 -12.68 -16.42 8.82
CA GLU A 312 -12.11 -15.08 8.58
C GLU A 312 -11.87 -14.40 9.94
N ILE A 313 -10.90 -13.49 9.99
CA ILE A 313 -10.72 -12.61 11.16
C ILE A 313 -11.71 -11.46 11.04
N GLU A 314 -12.50 -11.25 12.09
CA GLU A 314 -13.34 -10.06 12.25
C GLU A 314 -12.76 -9.21 13.38
N ARG A 315 -12.59 -7.91 13.10
CA ARG A 315 -12.11 -6.91 14.06
C ARG A 315 -13.01 -5.70 13.99
N GLN A 316 -13.36 -5.14 15.13
CA GLN A 316 -14.15 -3.91 15.22
C GLN A 316 -13.30 -2.82 15.87
N LYS A 317 -13.39 -1.60 15.33
CA LYS A 317 -12.91 -0.38 15.99
C LYS A 317 -14.07 0.19 16.78
N ILE A 318 -13.98 0.11 18.11
CA ILE A 318 -14.97 0.65 19.04
C ILE A 318 -14.52 2.06 19.45
N VAL A 319 -15.46 3.00 19.47
CA VAL A 319 -15.19 4.39 19.87
C VAL A 319 -16.13 4.79 21.00
N HIS A 320 -15.56 5.28 22.08
CA HIS A 320 -16.28 5.97 23.15
C HIS A 320 -16.32 7.48 22.81
N PRO A 321 -17.48 8.16 22.91
CA PRO A 321 -17.60 9.58 22.55
C PRO A 321 -16.63 10.52 23.25
N GLU A 322 -16.25 10.21 24.51
CA GLU A 322 -15.34 11.04 25.31
C GLU A 322 -13.89 10.53 25.35
N LEU A 323 -13.67 9.22 25.15
CA LEU A 323 -12.36 8.60 25.34
C LEU A 323 -11.68 8.28 23.99
N GLY A 324 -12.43 8.39 22.89
CA GLY A 324 -11.94 8.01 21.57
C GLY A 324 -11.93 6.49 21.37
N PRO A 325 -11.04 5.96 20.51
CA PRO A 325 -10.95 4.52 20.26
C PRO A 325 -10.55 3.74 21.52
N VAL A 326 -11.31 2.69 21.82
CA VAL A 326 -11.08 1.81 22.97
C VAL A 326 -11.15 0.34 22.52
N PRO A 327 -10.35 -0.57 23.11
CA PRO A 327 -10.39 -1.98 22.73
C PRO A 327 -11.67 -2.68 23.23
N VAL A 328 -12.18 -2.26 24.38
CA VAL A 328 -13.44 -2.71 25.00
C VAL A 328 -14.16 -1.48 25.53
N CYS A 329 -15.48 -1.42 25.38
CA CYS A 329 -16.23 -0.29 25.89
C CYS A 329 -16.33 -0.34 27.42
N PRO A 330 -15.99 0.74 28.14
CA PRO A 330 -16.10 0.78 29.59
C PRO A 330 -17.56 0.90 30.08
N ASP A 331 -18.50 1.29 29.21
CA ASP A 331 -19.92 1.46 29.50
C ASP A 331 -20.81 1.17 28.26
N ASP A 332 -22.07 1.62 28.26
CA ASP A 332 -23.01 1.38 27.17
C ASP A 332 -23.04 2.50 26.10
N THR A 333 -22.07 3.43 26.12
CA THR A 333 -22.09 4.61 25.23
C THR A 333 -21.26 4.47 23.96
N CYS A 334 -20.42 3.44 23.85
CA CYS A 334 -19.61 3.26 22.65
C CYS A 334 -20.43 2.81 21.45
N TYR A 335 -19.85 3.03 20.28
CA TYR A 335 -20.36 2.52 19.01
C TYR A 335 -19.23 1.94 18.17
N VAL A 336 -19.59 1.09 17.21
CA VAL A 336 -18.64 0.54 16.23
C VAL A 336 -18.42 1.58 15.14
N SER A 337 -17.20 2.10 15.05
CA SER A 337 -16.78 3.08 14.05
C SER A 337 -16.38 2.40 12.73
N CYS A 338 -15.71 1.25 12.82
CA CYS A 338 -15.30 0.46 11.66
C CYS A 338 -15.37 -1.04 11.94
N THR A 339 -15.67 -1.84 10.92
CA THR A 339 -15.52 -3.30 10.92
C THR A 339 -14.53 -3.70 9.83
N PHE A 340 -13.59 -4.56 10.20
CA PHE A 340 -12.60 -5.15 9.31
C PHE A 340 -12.86 -6.65 9.23
N THR A 341 -13.00 -7.17 8.02
CA THR A 341 -13.11 -8.61 7.75
C THR A 341 -11.95 -9.04 6.88
N LEU A 342 -11.13 -9.95 7.40
CA LEU A 342 -9.90 -10.41 6.77
C LEU A 342 -10.05 -11.87 6.36
N ASN A 343 -9.87 -12.15 5.08
CA ASN A 343 -9.88 -13.51 4.52
C ASN A 343 -8.49 -13.91 4.02
N LEU A 344 -8.00 -15.09 4.41
CA LEU A 344 -6.72 -15.63 3.96
C LEU A 344 -6.89 -16.25 2.57
N LEU A 345 -6.34 -15.59 1.54
CA LEU A 345 -6.46 -16.06 0.16
C LEU A 345 -5.40 -17.11 -0.19
N ALA A 346 -4.16 -16.84 0.19
CA ALA A 346 -3.02 -17.71 -0.12
C ALA A 346 -1.91 -17.54 0.92
N ARG A 347 -1.04 -18.55 1.00
CA ARG A 347 0.18 -18.49 1.80
C ARG A 347 1.30 -19.24 1.07
N ASP A 348 2.50 -18.69 1.14
CA ASP A 348 3.75 -19.38 0.81
C ASP A 348 4.67 -19.38 2.04
N GLU A 349 5.92 -19.83 1.88
CA GLU A 349 6.88 -19.94 2.99
C GLU A 349 7.22 -18.59 3.62
N GLU A 350 7.14 -17.49 2.87
CA GLU A 350 7.62 -16.17 3.27
C GLU A 350 6.50 -15.16 3.53
N ALA A 351 5.30 -15.38 2.98
CA ALA A 351 4.21 -14.41 3.04
C ALA A 351 2.81 -15.02 3.12
N MET A 352 1.91 -14.26 3.75
CA MET A 352 0.46 -14.42 3.65
C MET A 352 -0.13 -13.38 2.73
N TYR A 353 -1.16 -13.77 1.99
CA TYR A 353 -1.93 -12.87 1.17
C TYR A 353 -3.36 -12.80 1.69
N VAL A 354 -3.77 -11.62 2.11
CA VAL A 354 -5.01 -11.42 2.86
C VAL A 354 -5.88 -10.43 2.11
N SER A 355 -7.14 -10.81 1.89
CA SER A 355 -8.17 -9.86 1.47
C SER A 355 -8.70 -9.13 2.68
N ILE A 356 -8.64 -7.81 2.68
CA ILE A 356 -9.10 -6.95 3.76
C ILE A 356 -10.31 -6.18 3.27
N GLN A 357 -11.48 -6.47 3.81
CA GLN A 357 -12.69 -5.70 3.62
C GLN A 357 -12.88 -4.74 4.77
N THR A 358 -13.16 -3.48 4.46
CA THR A 358 -13.40 -2.42 5.44
C THR A 358 -14.78 -1.81 5.24
N ASP A 359 -15.56 -1.79 6.32
CA ASP A 359 -16.79 -1.03 6.45
C ASP A 359 -16.58 0.02 7.55
N SER A 360 -16.81 1.29 7.26
CA SER A 360 -16.48 2.39 8.18
C SER A 360 -17.46 3.54 8.05
N GLU A 361 -17.69 4.23 9.16
CA GLU A 361 -18.26 5.57 9.12
C GLU A 361 -17.31 6.57 8.44
N LEU A 362 -17.86 7.61 7.82
CA LEU A 362 -17.11 8.73 7.22
C LEU A 362 -17.00 9.95 8.14
N VAL A 363 -17.88 10.01 9.13
CA VAL A 363 -17.93 11.04 10.17
C VAL A 363 -18.31 10.34 11.46
N ASP A 364 -17.82 10.84 12.59
CA ASP A 364 -18.03 10.25 13.91
C ASP A 364 -19.53 10.04 14.20
N GLY A 365 -19.94 8.80 14.47
CA GLY A 365 -21.31 8.40 14.72
C GLY A 365 -22.22 8.40 13.47
N GLY A 366 -21.63 8.52 12.28
CA GLY A 366 -22.33 8.55 11.01
C GLY A 366 -22.74 7.17 10.48
N PRO A 367 -23.44 7.11 9.33
CA PRO A 367 -23.71 5.85 8.66
C PRO A 367 -22.41 5.19 8.19
N HIS A 368 -22.43 3.85 8.13
CA HIS A 368 -21.33 3.02 7.65
C HIS A 368 -21.33 2.93 6.12
N PHE A 369 -20.14 2.89 5.54
CA PHE A 369 -19.89 2.79 4.12
C PHE A 369 -18.78 1.80 3.82
N PHE A 370 -18.96 1.07 2.73
CA PHE A 370 -17.92 0.21 2.20
C PHE A 370 -16.72 1.04 1.71
N MET A 371 -15.57 0.89 2.37
CA MET A 371 -14.34 1.59 2.02
C MET A 371 -13.48 0.84 1.01
N GLY A 372 -13.87 -0.38 0.63
CA GLY A 372 -13.12 -1.19 -0.30
C GLY A 372 -12.83 -2.59 0.22
N LYS A 373 -12.34 -3.43 -0.69
CA LYS A 373 -11.81 -4.77 -0.43
C LYS A 373 -10.42 -4.83 -1.04
N ALA A 374 -9.38 -4.63 -0.25
CA ALA A 374 -8.01 -4.66 -0.72
C ALA A 374 -7.43 -6.08 -0.62
N VAL A 375 -6.35 -6.33 -1.36
CA VAL A 375 -5.52 -7.53 -1.19
C VAL A 375 -4.13 -7.06 -0.77
N ALA A 376 -3.70 -7.48 0.41
CA ALA A 376 -2.41 -7.11 0.99
C ALA A 376 -1.52 -8.34 1.16
N LYS A 377 -0.21 -8.13 1.00
CA LYS A 377 0.84 -9.12 1.29
C LYS A 377 1.41 -8.81 2.67
N PHE A 378 1.54 -9.83 3.51
CA PHE A 378 2.14 -9.72 4.83
C PHE A 378 3.26 -10.73 5.02
N GLN A 379 4.41 -10.30 5.53
CA GLN A 379 5.37 -11.22 6.13
C GLN A 379 4.94 -11.50 7.58
N VAL A 380 5.03 -12.75 8.01
CA VAL A 380 4.64 -13.13 9.38
C VAL A 380 5.87 -13.51 10.17
N LYS A 381 6.08 -12.83 11.30
CA LYS A 381 7.09 -13.22 12.29
C LYS A 381 6.38 -13.82 13.51
N PRO A 382 6.84 -14.96 14.04
CA PRO A 382 6.17 -15.65 15.14
C PRO A 382 6.22 -14.91 16.48
N HIS A 383 7.15 -13.96 16.65
CA HIS A 383 7.34 -13.23 17.91
C HIS A 383 6.86 -11.78 17.79
N GLN A 384 6.05 -11.32 18.74
CA GLN A 384 5.52 -9.97 18.87
C GLN A 384 6.44 -9.07 19.71
N SER A 385 7.66 -8.85 19.23
CA SER A 385 8.61 -7.94 19.86
C SER A 385 9.13 -6.93 18.86
N VAL A 386 9.48 -5.75 19.36
CA VAL A 386 10.22 -4.74 18.61
C VAL A 386 11.62 -4.64 19.19
N SER A 387 12.63 -4.74 18.33
CA SER A 387 14.06 -4.63 18.70
C SER A 387 14.72 -3.37 18.14
N ALA A 388 13.98 -2.57 17.37
CA ALA A 388 14.48 -1.37 16.71
C ALA A 388 13.35 -0.34 16.53
N PHE A 389 13.68 0.94 16.64
CA PHE A 389 12.82 2.04 16.25
C PHE A 389 12.61 2.08 14.73
N ASP A 390 11.42 2.51 14.30
CA ASP A 390 11.09 2.71 12.89
C ASP A 390 10.10 3.88 12.74
N TYR A 391 10.28 4.68 11.68
CA TYR A 391 9.43 5.84 11.42
C TYR A 391 7.95 5.47 11.21
N SER A 392 7.67 4.28 10.68
CA SER A 392 6.32 3.80 10.37
C SER A 392 5.40 3.72 11.59
N TRP A 393 5.97 3.58 12.78
CA TRP A 393 5.20 3.53 14.03
C TRP A 393 5.46 4.70 14.98
N LEU A 394 6.53 5.45 14.77
CA LEU A 394 6.79 6.71 15.47
C LEU A 394 6.07 7.92 14.86
N GLY A 395 5.78 7.91 13.56
CA GLY A 395 5.09 9.01 12.91
C GLY A 395 3.67 9.14 13.41
N LEU A 396 3.35 10.25 14.12
CA LEU A 396 2.04 10.56 14.70
C LEU A 396 1.68 9.68 15.90
N THR A 397 2.59 9.56 16.87
CA THR A 397 2.33 8.80 18.10
C THR A 397 2.60 9.58 19.38
N THR A 398 1.90 9.23 20.45
CA THR A 398 2.19 9.71 21.80
C THR A 398 2.79 8.59 22.63
N ILE A 399 4.01 8.81 23.13
CA ILE A 399 4.74 7.89 23.98
C ILE A 399 5.03 8.57 25.31
N THR A 400 4.81 7.89 26.44
CA THR A 400 5.12 8.44 27.76
C THR A 400 6.47 7.95 28.26
N PHE A 401 7.37 8.89 28.46
CA PHE A 401 8.70 8.67 28.99
C PHE A 401 8.60 8.62 30.51
N LYS A 402 8.88 7.44 31.08
CA LYS A 402 8.88 7.18 32.52
C LYS A 402 10.30 6.92 33.00
N SER A 403 10.80 7.82 33.86
CA SER A 403 12.02 7.62 34.67
C SER A 403 11.65 7.71 36.14
N ASN A 404 12.48 7.20 37.06
CA ASN A 404 12.23 7.00 38.50
C ASN A 404 11.16 7.89 39.19
N ASN A 405 11.09 9.20 38.91
CA ASN A 405 10.08 10.12 39.46
C ASN A 405 9.40 11.03 38.42
N ASP A 406 9.65 10.86 37.12
CA ASP A 406 9.08 11.71 36.06
C ASP A 406 8.31 10.85 35.05
N SER A 407 7.14 11.34 34.65
CA SER A 407 6.28 10.73 33.65
C SER A 407 5.82 11.83 32.71
N THR A 408 6.46 11.92 31.57
CA THR A 408 6.21 12.97 30.59
C THR A 408 5.74 12.38 29.26
N PRO A 409 4.56 12.76 28.76
CA PRO A 409 4.14 12.39 27.40
C PRO A 409 4.88 13.23 26.35
N TYR A 410 5.37 12.54 25.31
CA TYR A 410 5.94 13.15 24.12
C TYR A 410 5.13 12.74 22.89
N PHE A 411 4.82 13.73 22.07
CA PHE A 411 4.15 13.54 20.79
C PHE A 411 5.19 13.60 19.67
N PHE A 412 5.25 12.57 18.84
CA PHE A 412 6.11 12.47 17.66
C PHE A 412 5.29 12.76 16.42
N ALA A 413 5.72 13.76 15.65
CA ALA A 413 5.02 14.24 14.47
C ALA A 413 5.92 14.15 13.24
N MET A 414 5.31 13.79 12.12
CA MET A 414 5.91 13.89 10.80
C MET A 414 5.16 14.99 10.06
N MET A 415 5.85 16.07 9.70
CA MET A 415 5.27 17.26 9.07
C MET A 415 5.91 17.47 7.70
N PRO A 416 5.14 17.85 6.67
CA PRO A 416 5.74 18.20 5.38
C PRO A 416 6.58 19.46 5.56
N SER A 417 7.80 19.45 5.02
CA SER A 417 8.72 20.58 5.03
C SER A 417 8.45 21.50 3.83
N ALA A 418 8.96 22.73 3.90
CA ALA A 418 8.90 23.68 2.79
C ALA A 418 9.67 23.22 1.53
N THR A 419 10.54 22.23 1.65
CA THR A 419 11.29 21.65 0.51
C THR A 419 10.64 20.40 -0.06
N GLY A 420 9.44 20.03 0.42
CA GLY A 420 8.75 18.80 0.02
C GLY A 420 9.31 17.52 0.65
N SER A 421 10.21 17.65 1.64
CA SER A 421 10.67 16.53 2.47
C SER A 421 9.78 16.39 3.71
N TRP A 422 10.10 15.46 4.61
CA TRP A 422 9.44 15.34 5.90
C TRP A 422 10.34 15.85 7.02
N ASP A 423 9.80 16.73 7.86
CA ASP A 423 10.38 17.13 9.12
C ASP A 423 9.84 16.23 10.24
N TYR A 424 10.75 15.66 11.01
CA TYR A 424 10.44 14.73 12.10
C TYR A 424 10.67 15.47 13.42
N MET A 425 9.58 15.80 14.09
CA MET A 425 9.59 16.67 15.28
C MET A 425 8.98 15.94 16.47
N TYR A 426 9.46 16.25 17.66
CA TYR A 426 8.84 15.76 18.88
C TYR A 426 8.56 16.88 19.87
N SER A 427 7.41 16.80 20.53
CA SER A 427 6.87 17.85 21.40
C SER A 427 6.48 17.30 22.76
N LYS A 428 6.64 18.10 23.81
CA LYS A 428 6.33 17.69 25.19
C LYS A 428 4.90 18.09 25.56
N GLY A 429 4.05 17.11 25.86
CA GLY A 429 2.67 17.32 26.29
C GLY A 429 1.69 17.64 25.16
N ALA A 430 1.98 18.67 24.36
CA ALA A 430 1.13 19.12 23.26
C ALA A 430 1.96 19.40 21.98
N PRO A 431 1.37 19.30 20.77
CA PRO A 431 2.08 19.45 19.49
C PRO A 431 2.87 20.75 19.35
N GLU A 432 2.37 21.85 19.91
CA GLU A 432 2.97 23.19 19.83
C GLU A 432 4.21 23.37 20.71
N ASN A 433 4.43 22.50 21.71
CA ASN A 433 5.58 22.59 22.62
C ASN A 433 6.76 21.75 22.10
N VAL A 434 7.22 22.09 20.90
CA VAL A 434 8.32 21.43 20.19
C VAL A 434 9.59 21.45 21.03
N GLN A 435 10.18 20.28 21.23
CA GLN A 435 11.44 20.11 21.97
C GLN A 435 12.64 19.99 21.04
N GLY A 436 12.43 19.42 19.85
CA GLY A 436 13.49 19.15 18.92
C GLY A 436 13.07 18.31 17.73
N GLN A 437 14.07 17.81 17.02
CA GLN A 437 13.88 16.88 15.91
C GLN A 437 14.19 15.46 16.36
N PHE A 438 13.63 14.47 15.67
CA PHE A 438 14.01 13.09 15.89
C PHE A 438 14.42 12.41 14.59
N SER A 439 15.31 11.43 14.70
CA SER A 439 15.67 10.57 13.58
C SER A 439 15.83 9.13 14.04
N VAL A 440 15.68 8.19 13.11
CA VAL A 440 15.97 6.78 13.32
C VAL A 440 17.22 6.42 12.54
N VAL A 441 18.26 6.00 13.24
CA VAL A 441 19.56 5.60 12.67
C VAL A 441 19.92 4.23 13.22
N ASP A 442 20.12 3.26 12.33
CA ASP A 442 20.44 1.87 12.68
C ASP A 442 19.50 1.26 13.75
N GLY A 443 18.20 1.60 13.66
CA GLY A 443 17.18 1.13 14.60
C GLY A 443 17.18 1.81 15.96
N LYS A 444 17.97 2.87 16.16
CA LYS A 444 18.02 3.68 17.39
C LYS A 444 17.29 5.00 17.18
N LEU A 445 16.63 5.50 18.22
CA LEU A 445 15.94 6.78 18.19
C LEU A 445 16.88 7.88 18.66
N HIS A 446 17.19 8.81 17.77
CA HIS A 446 17.99 9.99 18.04
C HIS A 446 17.04 11.16 18.28
N LEU A 447 17.20 11.85 19.41
CA LEU A 447 16.47 13.05 19.80
C LEU A 447 17.44 14.23 19.79
N GLU A 448 17.26 15.12 18.83
CA GLU A 448 18.13 16.27 18.60
C GLU A 448 17.53 17.52 19.25
N THR A 449 18.30 18.16 20.13
CA THR A 449 17.94 19.40 20.80
C THR A 449 19.00 20.46 20.58
N SER A 450 18.73 21.70 20.99
CA SER A 450 19.75 22.77 21.04
C SER A 450 20.94 22.47 21.96
N GLN A 451 20.80 21.48 22.86
CA GLN A 451 21.82 21.10 23.84
C GLN A 451 22.66 19.89 23.41
N GLY A 452 22.27 19.18 22.34
CA GLY A 452 22.95 17.99 21.85
C GLY A 452 21.97 16.90 21.38
N ILE A 453 22.53 15.74 21.03
CA ILE A 453 21.79 14.57 20.55
C ILE A 453 21.76 13.50 21.65
N GLN A 454 20.56 13.10 22.05
CA GLN A 454 20.33 11.93 22.91
C GLN A 454 19.93 10.74 22.05
N ILE A 455 20.46 9.56 22.36
CA ILE A 455 20.19 8.31 21.66
C ILE A 455 19.45 7.36 22.60
N LEU A 456 18.40 6.73 22.09
CA LEU A 456 17.62 5.71 22.76
C LEU A 456 17.77 4.38 22.01
N GLU A 457 18.12 3.32 22.73
CA GLU A 457 18.23 1.96 22.21
C GLU A 457 17.29 1.01 22.97
N ILE A 458 16.55 0.18 22.24
CA ILE A 458 15.58 -0.76 22.83
C ILE A 458 16.33 -1.95 23.44
N VAL A 459 16.15 -2.14 24.74
CA VAL A 459 16.71 -3.27 25.50
C VAL A 459 15.69 -4.40 25.61
N HIS A 460 14.44 -4.04 25.89
CA HIS A 460 13.34 -4.98 26.03
C HIS A 460 12.04 -4.37 25.51
N SER A 461 11.14 -5.21 25.00
CA SER A 461 9.81 -4.78 24.58
C SER A 461 8.74 -5.69 25.17
N THR A 462 7.66 -5.05 25.61
CA THR A 462 6.40 -5.69 25.99
C THR A 462 5.30 -5.15 25.09
N ARG A 463 4.07 -5.66 25.25
CA ARG A 463 2.91 -5.13 24.52
C ARG A 463 2.58 -3.68 24.87
N ASP A 464 2.96 -3.20 26.06
CA ASP A 464 2.54 -1.91 26.62
C ASP A 464 3.70 -0.93 26.84
N SER A 465 4.93 -1.39 26.66
CA SER A 465 6.11 -0.57 26.89
C SER A 465 7.36 -1.05 26.18
N LEU A 466 8.32 -0.13 26.03
CA LEU A 466 9.71 -0.44 25.72
C LEU A 466 10.57 -0.06 26.92
N GLU A 467 11.47 -0.95 27.32
CA GLU A 467 12.60 -0.59 28.16
C GLU A 467 13.74 -0.18 27.26
N VAL A 468 14.24 1.03 27.47
CA VAL A 468 15.28 1.63 26.64
C VAL A 468 16.42 2.14 27.50
N CYS A 469 17.63 2.11 26.97
CA CYS A 469 18.74 2.86 27.53
C CYS A 469 18.90 4.16 26.76
N ARG A 470 19.13 5.24 27.49
CA ARG A 470 19.32 6.59 26.96
C ARG A 470 20.74 7.06 27.25
N TYR A 471 21.43 7.57 26.24
CA TYR A 471 22.81 8.06 26.35
C TYR A 471 23.10 9.16 25.32
N ASP A 472 24.15 9.95 25.53
CA ASP A 472 24.55 11.01 24.58
C ASP A 472 25.28 10.45 23.35
N GLN A 473 25.40 11.22 22.26
CA GLN A 473 25.92 10.79 20.95
C GLN A 473 27.24 9.97 20.93
N ASN A 474 28.10 10.13 21.94
CA ASN A 474 29.39 9.43 22.04
C ASN A 474 29.42 8.34 23.13
N GLY A 475 28.31 8.10 23.82
CA GLY A 475 28.18 7.10 24.86
C GLY A 475 27.67 5.76 24.33
N THR A 476 27.44 4.85 25.25
CA THR A 476 26.84 3.54 24.97
C THR A 476 25.71 3.23 25.95
N CYS A 477 24.91 2.21 25.61
CA CYS A 477 23.82 1.72 26.46
C CYS A 477 24.29 1.34 27.88
N GLU A 478 25.51 0.81 28.03
CA GLU A 478 26.10 0.44 29.32
C GLU A 478 26.40 1.65 30.23
N GLU A 479 26.62 2.82 29.63
CA GLU A 479 26.93 4.07 30.31
C GLU A 479 25.68 4.95 30.52
N GLY A 480 24.58 4.59 29.86
CA GLY A 480 23.34 5.33 29.83
C GLY A 480 22.44 5.12 31.05
N ASP A 481 21.32 5.83 31.06
CA ASP A 481 20.25 5.63 32.04
C ASP A 481 19.07 4.85 31.45
N ASN A 482 18.44 4.01 32.28
CA ASN A 482 17.28 3.24 31.86
C ASN A 482 16.01 4.07 31.94
N LEU A 483 15.18 3.95 30.92
CA LEU A 483 13.91 4.64 30.77
C LEU A 483 12.86 3.64 30.29
N ILE A 484 11.60 3.84 30.70
CA ILE A 484 10.47 3.10 30.14
C ILE A 484 9.69 4.03 29.22
N LEU A 485 9.51 3.61 27.97
CA LEU A 485 8.60 4.23 27.02
C LEU A 485 7.27 3.49 27.08
N ALA A 486 6.28 4.07 27.75
CA ALA A 486 4.95 3.47 27.88
C ALA A 486 4.03 3.89 26.74
N PHE A 487 3.29 2.91 26.19
CA PHE A 487 2.28 3.11 25.15
C PHE A 487 0.90 3.31 25.78
N HIS A 488 0.08 4.14 25.14
CA HIS A 488 -1.33 4.36 25.51
C HIS A 488 -2.27 3.66 24.54
N ASN A 489 -2.00 2.38 24.28
CA ASN A 489 -2.77 1.54 23.36
C ASN A 489 -4.07 0.99 23.99
N GLY A 490 -4.40 1.35 25.24
CA GLY A 490 -5.67 0.98 25.88
C GLY A 490 -5.77 -0.48 26.37
N THR A 491 -4.71 -1.28 26.24
CA THR A 491 -4.68 -2.69 26.66
C THR A 491 -4.95 -2.89 28.15
N HIS A 492 -4.63 -1.91 29.00
CA HIS A 492 -4.95 -1.91 30.43
C HIS A 492 -6.47 -1.94 30.73
N LEU A 493 -7.32 -1.67 29.73
CA LEU A 493 -8.78 -1.78 29.84
C LEU A 493 -9.30 -3.21 29.60
N LEU A 494 -8.39 -4.15 29.28
CA LEU A 494 -8.72 -5.55 29.02
C LEU A 494 -8.60 -6.45 30.26
N ASP A 495 -8.01 -5.93 31.33
CA ASP A 495 -7.68 -6.68 32.57
C ASP A 495 -8.82 -6.70 33.60
#